data_AF-A0A8H4EPT0-F1
#
_entry.id   AF-A0A8H4EPT0-F1
#
_cell.length_a   1.000
_cell.length_b   1.000
_cell.length_c   1.000
_cell.angle_alpha   90.00
_cell.angle_beta   90.00
_cell.angle_gamma   90.00
#
_symmetry.space_group_name_H-M   'P 1'
#
loop_
_entity.id
_entity.type
_entity.pdbx_description
1 polymer ?
#
loop_
_entity_poly.entity_id
_entity_poly.type
_entity_poly.pdbx_seq_one_letter_code
_entity_poly.pdbx_strand_id
1 'polypeptide(L)'
;MVFDWVEYGTLKDAYSKYDIPWTRKIKIIRNICRGLVYLRGVNIFHYDLRCKNVFIREDLEPKLGNFKKPRVADGGTKDTIGILKDVAHWMVPELLEKYKQDKSEEDIYTFHCESV
;
A
#
# COMPACT_ATOMS: atom_id res chain seq x y z
N MET A 1 -4.12 -8.33 17.03
CA MET A 1 -2.70 -8.21 16.66
C MET A 1 -2.08 -7.17 17.58
N VAL A 2 -0.88 -7.45 18.11
CA VAL A 2 -0.07 -6.48 18.85
C VAL A 2 1.11 -6.13 17.95
N PHE A 3 1.40 -4.85 17.80
CA PHE A 3 2.54 -4.33 17.03
C PHE A 3 3.46 -3.57 17.97
N ASP A 4 4.75 -3.51 17.64
CA ASP A 4 5.64 -2.61 18.37
C ASP A 4 5.18 -1.15 18.21
N TRP A 5 5.54 -0.34 19.20
CA TRP A 5 5.26 1.08 19.20
C TRP A 5 5.88 1.81 18.01
N VAL A 6 5.25 2.92 17.63
CA VAL A 6 5.61 3.74 16.46
C VAL A 6 5.62 5.21 16.91
N GLU A 7 6.81 5.79 17.12
CA GLU A 7 6.94 7.14 17.73
C GLU A 7 6.26 8.25 16.91
N TYR A 8 6.33 8.16 15.58
CA TYR A 8 5.85 9.22 14.70
C TYR A 8 4.50 8.89 14.04
N GLY A 9 3.85 7.80 14.46
CA GLY A 9 2.60 7.34 13.87
C GLY A 9 2.75 6.92 12.39
N THR A 10 1.77 7.25 11.56
CA THR A 10 1.82 6.95 10.13
C THR A 10 2.63 8.01 9.38
N LEU A 11 3.06 7.70 8.16
CA LEU A 11 3.73 8.67 7.29
C LEU A 11 2.82 9.87 6.99
N LYS A 12 1.50 9.66 6.95
CA LYS A 12 0.52 10.75 6.84
C LYS A 12 0.60 11.69 8.05
N ASP A 13 0.66 11.14 9.25
CA ASP A 13 0.74 11.92 10.49
C ASP A 13 2.07 12.69 10.56
N ALA A 14 3.16 12.03 10.18
CA ALA A 14 4.48 12.63 10.12
C ALA A 14 4.52 13.85 9.18
N TYR A 15 3.97 13.75 7.96
CA TYR A 15 3.88 14.88 7.02
C TYR A 15 2.90 15.96 7.46
N SER A 16 1.90 15.62 8.28
CA SER A 16 0.92 16.60 8.78
C SER A 16 1.46 17.40 9.96
N LYS A 17 2.37 16.82 10.75
CA LYS A 17 2.87 17.39 12.01
C LYS A 17 4.27 18.00 11.90
N TYR A 18 5.08 17.54 10.96
CA TYR A 18 6.49 17.94 10.85
C TYR A 18 6.82 18.41 9.44
N ASP A 19 7.65 19.45 9.34
CA ASP A 19 8.32 19.80 8.08
C ASP A 19 9.54 18.90 7.90
N ILE A 20 9.38 17.83 7.11
CA ILE A 20 10.42 16.82 6.91
C ILE A 20 11.44 17.34 5.87
N PRO A 21 12.73 17.45 6.21
CA PRO A 21 13.75 17.87 5.25
C PRO A 21 13.86 16.92 4.06
N TRP A 22 14.21 17.44 2.88
CA TRP A 22 14.32 16.65 1.64
C TRP A 22 15.23 15.42 1.79
N THR A 23 16.36 15.57 2.48
CA THR A 23 17.31 14.48 2.76
C THR A 23 16.66 13.32 3.53
N ARG A 24 15.75 13.62 4.46
CA ARG A 24 14.99 12.61 5.21
C ARG A 24 13.88 12.00 4.35
N LYS A 25 13.21 12.77 3.49
CA LYS A 25 12.24 12.22 2.52
C LYS A 25 12.90 11.17 1.61
N ILE A 26 14.12 11.44 1.13
CA ILE A 26 14.92 10.47 0.34
C ILE A 26 15.23 9.20 1.15
N LYS A 27 15.62 9.34 2.43
CA LYS A 27 15.87 8.17 3.31
C LYS A 27 14.61 7.31 3.44
N ILE A 28 13.46 7.95 3.67
CA ILE A 28 12.16 7.28 3.82
C ILE A 28 11.79 6.51 2.55
N ILE A 29 11.78 7.17 1.38
CA ILE A 29 11.38 6.50 0.13
C ILE A 29 12.33 5.34 -0.21
N ARG A 30 13.64 5.51 0.01
CA ARG A 30 14.62 4.43 -0.21
C ARG A 30 14.32 3.20 0.65
N ASN A 31 13.98 3.40 1.92
CA ASN A 31 13.69 2.31 2.84
C ASN A 31 12.32 1.65 2.54
N ILE A 32 11.32 2.42 2.08
CA ILE A 32 10.06 1.88 1.55
C ILE A 32 10.34 0.96 0.35
N CYS A 33 11.12 1.43 -0.63
CA CYS A 33 11.47 0.64 -1.81
C CYS A 33 12.22 -0.65 -1.43
N ARG A 34 13.14 -0.60 -0.46
CA ARG A 34 13.80 -1.81 0.05
C ARG A 34 12.81 -2.81 0.65
N GLY A 35 11.82 -2.33 1.41
CA GLY A 35 10.74 -3.16 1.93
C GLY A 35 9.93 -3.82 0.82
N LEU A 36 9.58 -3.07 -0.23
CA LEU A 36 8.87 -3.60 -1.39
C LEU A 36 9.69 -4.65 -2.15
N VAL A 37 10.98 -4.39 -2.39
CA VAL A 37 11.90 -5.35 -3.02
C VAL A 37 12.01 -6.63 -2.19
N TYR A 38 12.06 -6.53 -0.86
CA TYR A 38 12.05 -7.69 0.02
C TYR A 38 10.75 -8.50 -0.13
N LEU A 39 9.59 -7.83 -0.03
CA LEU A 39 8.28 -8.47 -0.17
C LEU A 39 8.16 -9.18 -1.52
N ARG A 40 8.66 -8.54 -2.58
CA ARG A 40 8.73 -9.10 -3.92
C ARG A 40 9.55 -10.39 -3.97
N GLY A 41 10.72 -10.39 -3.31
CA GLY A 41 11.59 -11.56 -3.22
C GLY A 41 10.95 -12.77 -2.52
N VAL A 42 9.95 -12.53 -1.66
CA VAL A 42 9.17 -13.58 -0.97
C VAL A 42 7.77 -13.77 -1.57
N ASN A 43 7.52 -13.23 -2.76
CA ASN A 43 6.25 -13.32 -3.49
C ASN A 43 5.03 -12.81 -2.70
N ILE A 44 5.22 -11.78 -1.87
CA ILE A 44 4.16 -11.06 -1.17
C ILE A 44 3.98 -9.70 -1.84
N PHE A 45 2.75 -9.34 -2.14
CA PHE A 45 2.39 -8.00 -2.62
C PHE A 45 1.67 -7.23 -1.50
N HIS A 46 1.91 -5.91 -1.42
CA HIS A 46 1.33 -5.11 -0.34
C HIS A 46 -0.15 -4.79 -0.58
N TYR A 47 -0.53 -4.54 -1.84
CA TYR A 47 -1.88 -4.18 -2.33
C TYR A 47 -2.48 -2.87 -1.79
N ASP A 48 -1.96 -2.29 -0.71
CA ASP A 48 -2.48 -1.03 -0.14
C ASP A 48 -1.35 -0.06 0.30
N LEU A 49 -0.48 0.32 -0.63
CA LEU A 49 0.66 1.20 -0.37
C LEU A 49 0.23 2.68 -0.29
N ARG A 50 -0.41 3.07 0.81
CA ARG A 50 -0.78 4.47 1.11
C ARG A 50 -0.02 4.99 2.32
N CYS A 51 0.17 6.31 2.43
CA CYS A 51 0.87 6.93 3.58
C CYS A 51 0.28 6.56 4.95
N LYS A 52 -1.02 6.25 5.02
CA LYS A 52 -1.68 5.78 6.26
C LYS A 52 -1.32 4.34 6.67
N ASN A 53 -0.70 3.58 5.78
CA ASN A 53 -0.27 2.19 5.98
C ASN A 53 1.26 2.07 6.07
N VAL A 54 1.98 3.19 6.00
CA VAL A 54 3.41 3.26 6.26
C VAL A 54 3.59 3.85 7.65
N PHE A 55 4.21 3.09 8.55
CA PHE A 55 4.45 3.46 9.95
C PHE A 55 5.88 3.97 10.10
N ILE A 56 6.08 5.06 10.86
CA ILE A 56 7.39 5.70 11.01
C ILE A 56 7.90 5.52 12.43
N ARG A 57 8.95 4.69 12.58
CA ARG A 57 9.62 4.45 13.86
C ARG A 57 10.72 5.47 14.14
N GLU A 58 11.40 5.29 15.27
CA GLU A 58 12.68 5.92 15.60
C GLU A 58 13.63 6.02 14.39
N ASP A 59 14.40 7.10 14.36
CA ASP A 59 15.30 7.49 13.26
C ASP A 59 14.66 7.55 11.85
N LEU A 60 13.34 7.77 11.80
CA LEU A 60 12.55 7.89 10.57
C LEU A 60 12.63 6.64 9.68
N GLU A 61 12.67 5.46 10.32
CA GLU A 61 12.64 4.17 9.63
C GLU A 61 11.19 3.76 9.30
N PRO A 62 10.84 3.63 8.00
CA PRO A 62 9.50 3.25 7.59
C PRO A 62 9.29 1.73 7.70
N LYS A 63 8.13 1.34 8.21
CA LYS A 63 7.63 -0.04 8.18
C LYS A 63 6.30 -0.11 7.45
N LEU A 64 6.21 -1.05 6.52
CA LEU A 64 4.98 -1.35 5.81
C LEU A 64 4.02 -2.13 6.71
N GLY A 65 2.75 -1.77 6.72
CA GLY A 65 1.72 -2.47 7.47
C GLY A 65 0.40 -2.50 6.71
N ASN A 66 -0.59 -3.20 7.25
CA ASN A 66 -1.89 -3.44 6.58
C ASN A 66 -1.75 -4.19 5.23
N PHE A 67 -1.23 -5.42 5.31
CA PHE A 67 -1.12 -6.38 4.20
C PHE A 67 -2.45 -7.04 3.82
N LYS A 68 -3.54 -6.27 3.81
CA LYS A 68 -4.85 -6.82 3.43
C LYS A 68 -4.89 -6.95 1.91
N LYS A 69 -4.92 -8.20 1.43
CA LYS A 69 -5.35 -8.49 0.06
C LYS A 69 -6.82 -8.07 -0.08
N PRO A 70 -7.19 -7.22 -1.05
CA PRO A 70 -8.59 -7.01 -1.39
C PRO A 70 -9.18 -8.37 -1.77
N ARG A 71 -10.13 -8.87 -0.97
CA ARG A 71 -10.89 -10.06 -1.33
C ARG A 71 -11.98 -9.62 -2.29
N VAL A 72 -11.88 -10.00 -3.56
CA VAL A 72 -13.07 -10.06 -4.41
C VAL A 72 -13.84 -11.27 -3.92
N ALA A 73 -14.82 -11.05 -3.04
CA ALA A 73 -15.75 -12.10 -2.68
C ALA A 73 -16.57 -12.42 -3.94
N ASP A 74 -16.59 -13.70 -4.29
CA ASP A 74 -17.48 -14.26 -5.31
C ASP A 74 -18.93 -13.88 -4.92
N GLY A 75 -19.53 -12.98 -5.70
CA GLY A 75 -20.72 -12.23 -5.32
C GLY A 75 -20.40 -10.86 -4.71
N GLY A 76 -20.29 -9.85 -5.58
CA GLY A 76 -19.94 -8.47 -5.25
C GLY A 76 -20.71 -7.89 -4.06
N THR A 77 -20.09 -7.94 -2.89
CA THR A 77 -20.56 -7.23 -1.70
C THR A 77 -20.26 -5.73 -1.87
N LYS A 78 -21.18 -4.88 -1.41
CA LYS A 78 -21.06 -3.41 -1.49
C LYS A 78 -19.77 -2.87 -0.86
N ASP A 79 -19.19 -3.63 0.07
CA ASP A 79 -17.96 -3.32 0.79
C ASP A 79 -16.72 -3.33 -0.12
N THR A 80 -16.67 -4.25 -1.09
CA THR A 80 -15.54 -4.37 -2.04
C THR A 80 -15.47 -3.18 -2.98
N ILE A 81 -16.63 -2.70 -3.44
CA ILE A 81 -16.75 -1.48 -4.27
C ILE A 81 -16.30 -0.25 -3.49
N GLY A 82 -16.61 -0.18 -2.19
CA GLY A 82 -16.14 0.89 -1.30
C GLY A 82 -14.62 0.90 -1.16
N ILE A 83 -14.01 -0.25 -0.86
CA ILE A 83 -12.56 -0.41 -0.75
C ILE A 83 -11.85 -0.06 -2.07
N LEU A 84 -12.42 -0.50 -3.20
CA LEU A 84 -11.86 -0.20 -4.52
C LEU A 84 -11.93 1.28 -4.86
N LYS A 85 -13.03 1.97 -4.56
CA LYS A 85 -13.10 3.44 -4.71
C LYS A 85 -12.04 4.17 -3.89
N ASP A 86 -11.81 3.70 -2.66
CA ASP A 86 -10.84 4.27 -1.72
C ASP A 86 -9.38 4.04 -2.13
N VAL A 87 -9.10 2.99 -2.90
CA VAL A 87 -7.75 2.60 -3.33
C VAL A 87 -7.49 2.96 -4.80
N ALA A 88 -8.53 3.19 -5.61
CA ALA A 88 -8.45 3.45 -7.05
C ALA A 88 -7.46 4.56 -7.44
N HIS A 89 -7.33 5.61 -6.62
CA HIS A 89 -6.41 6.72 -6.87
C HIS A 89 -4.92 6.31 -6.78
N TRP A 90 -4.65 5.15 -6.20
CA TRP A 90 -3.32 4.59 -5.94
C TRP A 90 -3.08 3.32 -6.75
N MET A 91 -4.01 2.96 -7.64
CA MET A 91 -3.89 1.83 -8.55
C MET A 91 -3.32 2.29 -9.89
N VAL A 92 -2.55 1.42 -10.53
CA VAL A 92 -2.09 1.61 -11.91
C VAL A 92 -3.30 1.62 -12.87
N PRO A 93 -3.33 2.49 -13.90
CA PRO A 93 -4.45 2.63 -14.82
C PRO A 93 -4.93 1.33 -15.47
N GLU A 94 -4.04 0.41 -15.85
CA GLU A 94 -4.42 -0.87 -16.46
C GLU A 94 -5.20 -1.78 -15.50
N LEU A 95 -4.99 -1.63 -14.19
CA LEU A 95 -5.76 -2.34 -13.17
C LEU A 95 -7.17 -1.74 -13.02
N LEU A 96 -7.28 -0.41 -13.18
CA LEU A 96 -8.56 0.29 -13.17
C LEU A 96 -9.41 -0.06 -14.40
N GLU A 97 -8.78 -0.25 -15.56
CA GLU A 97 -9.45 -0.67 -16.79
C GLU A 97 -9.97 -2.11 -16.71
N LYS A 98 -9.16 -3.05 -16.21
CA LYS A 98 -9.59 -4.44 -15.99
C LYS A 98 -10.76 -4.55 -15.01
N TYR A 99 -10.75 -3.77 -13.93
CA TYR A 99 -11.88 -3.72 -12.97
C TYR A 99 -13.19 -3.19 -13.58
N LYS A 100 -13.13 -2.34 -14.62
CA LYS A 100 -14.33 -1.85 -15.32
C LYS A 100 -14.87 -2.87 -16.31
N GLN A 101 -13.98 -3.67 -16.90
CA GLN A 101 -14.33 -4.70 -17.87
C GLN A 101 -14.84 -5.99 -17.22
N ASP A 102 -14.40 -6.30 -16.00
CA ASP A 102 -14.64 -7.61 -15.42
C ASP A 102 -15.67 -7.59 -14.29
N LYS A 103 -16.89 -8.03 -14.60
CA LYS A 103 -17.93 -8.37 -13.62
C LYS A 103 -18.15 -9.89 -13.55
N SER A 104 -17.37 -10.67 -14.27
CA SER A 104 -17.54 -12.11 -14.38
C SER A 104 -16.22 -12.77 -14.79
N GLU A 105 -15.66 -13.45 -13.80
CA GLU A 105 -14.66 -14.51 -13.87
C GLU A 105 -13.35 -14.21 -13.15
N GLU A 106 -12.91 -15.28 -12.52
CA GLU A 106 -11.89 -15.35 -11.50
C GLU A 106 -10.50 -15.19 -12.13
N ASP A 107 -9.54 -14.76 -11.31
CA ASP A 107 -8.10 -14.85 -11.55
C ASP A 107 -7.45 -13.95 -12.61
N ILE A 108 -7.47 -12.62 -12.41
CA ILE A 108 -6.43 -11.75 -12.98
C ILE A 108 -5.96 -10.69 -11.97
N TYR A 109 -5.06 -11.07 -11.06
CA TYR A 109 -4.24 -10.11 -10.31
C TYR A 109 -2.79 -10.23 -10.77
N THR A 110 -2.42 -9.41 -11.77
CA THR A 110 -1.09 -9.48 -12.39
C THR A 110 -0.32 -8.16 -12.33
N PHE A 111 0.57 -8.07 -11.34
CA PHE A 111 2.00 -7.73 -11.46
C PHE A 111 2.47 -6.35 -11.99
N HIS A 112 1.79 -5.19 -11.92
CA HIS A 112 2.39 -3.97 -12.52
C HIS A 112 2.56 -2.68 -11.70
N CYS A 113 2.07 -2.57 -10.46
CA CYS A 113 2.38 -1.39 -9.64
C CYS A 113 3.73 -1.49 -8.89
N GLU A 114 4.13 -2.72 -8.57
CA GLU A 114 5.33 -3.03 -7.77
C GLU A 114 6.47 -3.63 -8.63
N SER A 115 6.35 -3.53 -9.96
CA SER A 115 7.21 -4.20 -10.95
C SER A 115 7.91 -3.20 -11.87
N VAL A 116 8.61 -2.23 -11.28
CA VAL A 116 9.69 -1.55 -12.01
C VAL A 116 10.97 -2.36 -11.82
#